data_AF-A0A1M7MWU8-F1
#
_entry.id   AF-A0A1M7MWU8-F1
#
_cell.length_a   1.000
_cell.length_b   1.000
_cell.length_c   1.000
_cell.angle_alpha   90.00
_cell.angle_beta   90.00
_cell.angle_gamma   90.00
#
_symmetry.space_group_name_H-M   'P 1'
#
loop_
_entity.id
_entity.type
_entity.pdbx_description
1 polymer ?
#
loop_
_entity_poly.entity_id
_entity_poly.type
_entity_poly.pdbx_seq_one_letter_code
_entity_poly.pdbx_strand_id
1 'polypeptide(L)'
;MILIANMAQLIKKAAIEAVEASKPSDLIFGKVIKTNPLSVNVDQKLTLNEEFVYATYAYSKIMQDNDNVVMIRAKGGQKYLIIDKVV
;
A
#
# COMPACT_ATOMS: atom_id res chain seq x y z
N MET A 1 16.03 -39.86 -5.80
CA MET A 1 15.77 -38.99 -4.63
C MET A 1 16.30 -37.56 -4.82
N ILE A 2 17.40 -37.33 -5.54
CA ILE A 2 18.02 -36.00 -5.75
C ILE A 2 17.25 -35.09 -6.74
N LEU A 3 16.57 -35.65 -7.75
CA LEU A 3 15.83 -34.85 -8.75
C LEU A 3 14.57 -34.15 -8.20
N ILE A 4 13.88 -34.77 -7.23
CA ILE A 4 12.57 -34.31 -6.74
C ILE A 4 12.70 -33.07 -5.85
N ALA A 5 13.77 -33.03 -5.03
CA ALA A 5 14.10 -31.87 -4.20
C ALA A 5 14.39 -30.62 -5.06
N ASN A 6 14.98 -30.82 -6.24
CA ASN A 6 15.35 -29.73 -7.14
C ASN A 6 14.12 -29.11 -7.85
N MET A 7 13.14 -29.94 -8.24
CA MET A 7 11.88 -29.43 -8.80
C MET A 7 11.04 -28.67 -7.76
N ALA A 8 10.96 -29.16 -6.52
CA ALA A 8 10.26 -28.44 -5.45
C ALA A 8 10.90 -27.07 -5.17
N GLN A 9 12.24 -26.99 -5.20
CA GLN A 9 12.97 -25.72 -5.08
C GLN A 9 12.71 -24.78 -6.27
N LEU A 10 12.66 -25.30 -7.50
CA LEU A 10 12.32 -24.51 -8.69
C LEU A 10 10.89 -23.97 -8.63
N ILE A 11 9.92 -24.77 -8.19
CA ILE A 11 8.53 -24.34 -8.01
C ILE A 11 8.45 -23.25 -6.93
N LYS A 12 9.12 -23.44 -5.79
CA LYS A 12 9.18 -22.44 -4.72
C LYS A 12 9.80 -21.14 -5.23
N LYS A 13 10.89 -21.23 -5.99
CA LYS A 13 11.57 -20.07 -6.59
C LYS A 13 10.65 -19.33 -7.57
N ALA A 14 10.03 -20.04 -8.51
CA ALA A 14 9.08 -19.45 -9.47
C ALA A 14 7.89 -18.77 -8.78
N ALA A 15 7.36 -19.36 -7.69
CA ALA A 15 6.29 -18.76 -6.91
C ALA A 15 6.73 -17.46 -6.22
N ILE A 16 7.93 -17.42 -5.64
CA ILE A 16 8.49 -16.20 -5.03
C ILE A 16 8.73 -15.13 -6.08
N GLU A 17 9.36 -15.48 -7.20
CA GLU A 17 9.65 -14.57 -8.31
C GLU A 17 8.36 -13.98 -8.91
N ALA A 18 7.30 -14.79 -9.08
CA ALA A 18 6.00 -14.30 -9.54
C ALA A 18 5.36 -13.31 -8.55
N VAL A 19 5.49 -13.53 -7.25
CA VAL A 19 4.99 -12.61 -6.20
C VAL A 19 5.80 -11.31 -6.17
N GLU A 20 7.12 -11.39 -6.33
CA GLU A 20 8.00 -10.22 -6.37
C GLU A 20 7.79 -9.38 -7.63
N ALA A 21 7.61 -10.03 -8.79
CA ALA A 21 7.31 -9.36 -10.07
C ALA A 21 5.97 -8.61 -10.07
N SER A 22 5.06 -8.94 -9.14
CA SER A 22 3.72 -8.34 -9.04
C SER A 22 3.70 -6.89 -8.51
N LYS A 23 4.87 -6.25 -8.31
CA LYS A 23 5.01 -4.86 -7.79
C LYS A 23 4.14 -4.64 -6.55
N PRO A 24 4.48 -5.31 -5.43
CA PRO A 24 3.66 -5.30 -4.22
C PRO A 24 3.48 -3.90 -3.62
N SER A 25 4.40 -2.99 -3.93
CA SER A 25 4.35 -1.59 -3.57
C SER A 25 4.20 -0.74 -4.81
N ASP A 26 3.09 -0.02 -4.89
CA ASP A 26 2.77 0.87 -5.99
C ASP A 26 2.41 2.27 -5.46
N LEU A 27 2.60 3.26 -6.32
CA LEU A 27 2.30 4.67 -6.05
C LEU A 27 0.80 4.89 -6.27
N ILE A 28 0.10 5.32 -5.22
CA ILE A 28 -1.36 5.45 -5.20
C ILE A 28 -1.71 6.87 -4.82
N PHE A 29 -2.66 7.46 -5.54
CA PHE A 29 -3.22 8.76 -5.21
C PHE A 29 -4.53 8.58 -4.45
N GLY A 30 -4.75 9.43 -3.46
CA GLY A 30 -5.97 9.42 -2.66
C GLY A 30 -6.39 10.79 -2.22
N LYS A 31 -7.54 10.85 -1.58
CA LYS A 31 -8.11 12.08 -1.03
C LYS A 31 -8.50 11.89 0.42
N VAL A 32 -7.95 12.70 1.31
CA VAL A 32 -8.34 12.70 2.73
C VAL A 32 -9.79 13.16 2.83
N ILE A 33 -10.66 12.30 3.36
CA ILE A 33 -12.06 12.63 3.60
C ILE A 33 -12.22 13.23 5.00
N LYS A 34 -11.55 12.63 5.99
CA LYS A 34 -11.58 13.04 7.39
C LYS A 34 -10.22 12.85 8.04
N THR A 35 -9.89 13.76 8.94
CA THR A 35 -8.65 13.70 9.73
C THR A 35 -8.76 12.98 11.07
N ASN A 36 -9.95 12.95 11.69
CA ASN A 36 -10.18 12.24 12.95
C ASN A 36 -11.63 11.71 13.04
N PRO A 37 -11.85 10.38 12.96
CA PRO A 37 -10.88 9.34 12.63
C PRO A 37 -10.38 9.46 11.18
N LEU A 38 -9.13 9.08 10.93
CA LEU A 38 -8.51 9.21 9.61
C LEU A 38 -9.25 8.36 8.58
N SER A 39 -9.63 8.98 7.46
CA SER A 39 -10.24 8.29 6.33
C SER A 39 -9.76 8.86 5.00
N VAL A 40 -9.37 7.97 4.08
CA VAL A 40 -8.81 8.33 2.77
C VAL A 40 -9.55 7.58 1.67
N ASN A 41 -9.99 8.29 0.63
CA ASN A 41 -10.58 7.69 -0.55
C ASN A 41 -9.50 7.39 -1.60
N VAL A 42 -9.59 6.23 -2.24
CA VAL A 42 -8.75 5.77 -3.34
C VAL A 42 -9.66 5.34 -4.49
N ASP A 43 -9.38 5.81 -5.71
CA ASP A 43 -10.03 5.39 -6.96
C ASP A 43 -11.57 5.32 -6.95
N GLN A 44 -12.23 6.34 -6.38
CA GLN A 44 -13.68 6.56 -6.33
C GLN A 44 -14.54 5.46 -5.68
N LYS A 45 -13.99 4.26 -5.42
CA LYS A 45 -14.74 3.10 -4.92
C LYS A 45 -14.18 2.52 -3.62
N LEU A 46 -12.96 2.89 -3.24
CA LEU A 46 -12.31 2.37 -2.04
C LEU A 46 -12.15 3.47 -1.01
N THR A 47 -12.71 3.28 0.19
CA THR A 47 -12.45 4.15 1.33
C THR A 47 -11.66 3.36 2.37
N LEU A 48 -10.48 3.87 2.69
CA LEU A 48 -9.58 3.34 3.69
C LEU A 48 -9.86 4.03 5.02
N ASN A 49 -10.07 3.22 6.05
CA ASN A 49 -10.19 3.68 7.44
C ASN A 49 -8.80 3.73 8.10
N GLU A 50 -8.71 4.36 9.27
CA GLU A 50 -7.48 4.55 10.05
C GLU A 50 -6.67 3.26 10.27
N GLU A 51 -7.32 2.09 10.37
CA GLU A 51 -6.64 0.79 10.51
C GLU A 51 -5.79 0.38 9.29
N PHE A 52 -6.12 0.92 8.12
CA PHE A 52 -5.49 0.58 6.84
C PHE A 52 -4.53 1.67 6.34
N VAL A 53 -4.40 2.79 7.06
CA VAL A 53 -3.63 3.95 6.64
C VAL A 53 -2.64 4.37 7.72
N TYR A 54 -1.38 4.55 7.32
CA TYR A 54 -0.35 5.16 8.14
C TYR A 54 -0.04 6.55 7.61
N ALA A 55 -0.07 7.56 8.50
CA ALA A 55 0.43 8.89 8.20
C ALA A 55 1.88 9.03 8.71
N THR A 56 2.74 9.68 7.94
CA THR A 56 4.06 10.09 8.43
C THR A 56 3.91 11.22 9.45
N TYR A 57 4.88 11.36 10.36
CA TYR A 57 4.87 12.42 11.38
C TYR A 57 4.88 13.83 10.78
N ALA A 58 5.54 14.01 9.63
CA ALA A 58 5.57 15.30 8.95
C ALA A 58 4.18 15.65 8.39
N TYR A 59 3.55 14.72 7.67
CA TYR A 59 2.25 14.95 7.07
C TYR A 59 1.15 15.10 8.13
N SER A 60 1.18 14.31 9.20
CA SER A 60 0.14 14.35 10.26
C SER A 60 -0.01 15.72 10.94
N LYS A 61 0.99 16.60 10.86
CA LYS A 61 0.94 17.97 11.39
C LYS A 61 0.22 18.98 10.50
N ILE A 62 0.20 18.72 9.20
CA ILE A 62 -0.30 19.66 8.18
C ILE A 62 -1.55 19.13 7.47
N MET A 63 -1.93 17.89 7.75
CA MET A 63 -3.04 17.18 7.13
C MET A 63 -4.35 17.91 7.34
N GLN A 64 -5.11 18.07 6.26
CA GLN A 64 -6.43 18.69 6.26
C GLN A 64 -7.44 17.81 5.53
N ASP A 65 -8.72 17.95 5.91
CA ASP A 65 -9.80 17.35 5.16
C ASP A 65 -9.75 17.87 3.72
N ASN A 66 -10.06 17.01 2.76
CA ASN A 66 -10.06 17.28 1.32
C ASN A 66 -8.66 17.39 0.67
N ASP A 67 -7.57 17.09 1.39
CA ASP A 67 -6.23 17.00 0.82
C ASP A 67 -6.11 15.88 -0.23
N ASN A 68 -5.51 16.17 -1.38
CA ASN A 68 -5.02 15.14 -2.28
C ASN A 68 -3.67 14.66 -1.77
N VAL A 69 -3.49 13.36 -1.64
CA VAL A 69 -2.29 12.76 -1.07
C VAL A 69 -1.71 11.70 -1.98
N VAL A 70 -0.40 11.55 -1.88
CA VAL A 70 0.33 10.46 -2.51
C VAL A 70 0.72 9.43 -1.44
N MET A 71 0.49 8.16 -1.78
CA MET A 71 0.65 7.04 -0.87
C MET A 71 1.42 5.91 -1.52
N ILE A 72 2.06 5.08 -0.71
CA ILE A 72 2.62 3.79 -1.12
C ILE A 72 1.74 2.69 -0.56
N ARG A 73 1.26 1.80 -1.43
CA ARG A 73 0.62 0.55 -0.99
C ARG A 73 1.68 -0.38 -0.41
N ALA A 74 1.47 -0.93 0.78
CA ALA A 74 2.35 -1.92 1.36
C ALA A 74 2.11 -3.32 0.76
N LYS A 75 3.17 -4.15 0.76
CA LYS A 75 3.10 -5.56 0.34
C LYS A 75 2.01 -6.30 1.12
N GLY A 76 1.09 -6.94 0.39
CA GLY A 76 -0.11 -7.57 0.96
C GLY A 76 -1.41 -6.78 0.70
N GLY A 77 -1.32 -5.58 0.12
CA GLY A 77 -2.44 -4.85 -0.49
C GLY A 77 -3.44 -4.20 0.48
N GLN A 78 -3.27 -4.43 1.78
CA GLN A 78 -4.24 -4.01 2.79
C GLN A 78 -3.85 -2.73 3.52
N LYS A 79 -2.60 -2.25 3.39
CA LYS A 79 -2.10 -1.09 4.12
C LYS A 79 -1.49 -0.06 3.19
N TYR A 80 -1.63 1.21 3.54
CA TYR A 80 -1.17 2.34 2.74
C TYR A 80 -0.39 3.31 3.63
N LEU A 81 0.75 3.80 3.15
CA LEU A 81 1.57 4.81 3.83
C LEU A 81 1.44 6.13 3.08
N ILE A 82 0.87 7.16 3.71
CA ILE A 82 0.85 8.51 3.17
C ILE A 82 2.25 9.09 3.24
N ILE A 83 2.78 9.53 2.10
CA ILE A 83 4.07 10.20 2.05
C ILE A 83 3.86 11.70 2.28
N ASP A 84 3.06 12.33 1.41
CA ASP A 84 2.84 13.77 1.41
C ASP A 84 1.56 14.17 0.65
N LYS A 85 1.24 15.47 0.72
CA LYS A 85 0.22 16.12 -0.09
C LYS A 85 0.69 16.33 -1.53
N VAL A 86 -0.23 16.22 -2.48
CA VAL A 86 -0.05 16.59 -3.88
C VAL A 86 -0.68 17.96 -4.11
N VAL A 87 0.06 18.86 -4.78
CA VAL A 87 -0.34 20.25 -5.08
C VAL A 87 -0.85 20.38 -6.50
#